data_AF-A0A0G1YCI1-F1
#
_entry.id   AF-A0A0G1YCI1-F1
#
_cell.length_a   1.000
_cell.length_b   1.000
_cell.length_c   1.000
_cell.angle_alpha   90.00
_cell.angle_beta   90.00
_cell.angle_gamma   90.00
#
_symmetry.space_group_name_H-M   'P 1'
#
loop_
_entity.id
_entity.type
_entity.pdbx_description
1 polymer ?
#
loop_
_entity_poly.entity_id
_entity_poly.type
_entity_poly.pdbx_seq_one_letter_code
_entity_poly.pdbx_strand_id
1 'polypeptide(L)'
;MKKIVPINLFISLLLLFFCVTAWAAVGTNVVSYANVNDEVSTITWTWTANSADATVPSAASSSFKGWVFMATTDPGTVSPQDNYDIVLNDADAVDIFGAELNNRSATVSQHAIPKIGSSYYGPRFINGTLTMVLTNNNVNSATGILKIYYYRKH
;
A
#
# COMPACT_ATOMS: atom_id res chain seq x y z
N MET A 1 25.79 -42.36 44.05
CA MET A 1 24.41 -41.87 44.28
C MET A 1 23.90 -41.25 42.97
N LYS A 2 23.02 -41.94 42.22
CA LYS A 2 22.46 -41.42 40.96
C LYS A 2 21.37 -40.41 41.29
N LYS A 3 21.58 -39.12 40.97
CA LYS A 3 20.57 -38.07 41.15
C LYS A 3 19.47 -38.27 40.09
N ILE A 4 18.29 -38.70 40.51
CA ILE A 4 17.11 -38.82 39.66
C ILE A 4 16.50 -37.42 39.53
N VAL A 5 16.62 -36.81 38.36
CA VAL A 5 15.95 -35.53 38.07
C VAL A 5 14.43 -35.77 38.04
N PRO A 6 13.60 -34.99 38.75
CA PRO A 6 12.17 -35.23 38.78
C PRO A 6 11.54 -34.99 37.40
N ILE A 7 10.80 -35.97 36.90
CA ILE A 7 10.13 -35.99 35.59
C ILE A 7 9.26 -34.75 35.33
N ASN A 8 8.69 -34.16 36.38
CA ASN A 8 7.88 -32.94 36.31
C ASN A 8 8.70 -31.69 35.90
N LEU A 9 10.00 -31.65 36.22
CA LEU A 9 10.89 -30.56 35.81
C LEU A 9 11.22 -30.65 34.30
N PHE A 10 11.26 -31.86 33.76
CA PHE A 10 11.49 -32.10 32.33
C PHE A 10 10.26 -31.77 31.48
N ILE A 11 9.05 -32.09 31.96
CA ILE A 11 7.79 -31.77 31.28
C ILE A 11 7.54 -30.25 31.26
N SER A 12 7.88 -29.53 32.33
CA SER A 12 7.77 -28.07 32.42
C SER A 12 8.70 -27.35 31.44
N LEU A 13 9.91 -27.90 31.20
CA LEU A 13 10.88 -27.36 30.25
C LEU A 13 10.49 -27.66 28.78
N LEU A 14 9.78 -28.76 28.54
CA LEU A 14 9.29 -29.16 27.21
C LEU A 14 8.07 -28.34 26.75
N LEU A 15 7.21 -27.89 27.68
CA LEU A 15 6.08 -27.00 27.38
C LEU A 15 6.52 -25.55 27.06
N LEU A 16 7.66 -25.10 27.57
CA LEU A 16 8.25 -23.78 27.26
C LEU A 16 8.82 -23.70 25.83
N PHE A 17 9.02 -24.83 25.15
CA PHE A 17 9.53 -24.90 23.78
C PHE A 17 8.44 -24.79 22.69
N PHE A 18 7.15 -24.81 23.08
CA PHE A 18 6.02 -24.70 22.15
C PHE A 18 5.42 -23.29 22.06
N CYS A 19 5.99 -22.31 22.77
CA CYS A 19 5.53 -20.94 22.73
C CYS A 19 6.53 -20.07 21.96
N VAL A 20 6.00 -19.08 21.24
CA VAL A 20 6.68 -17.98 20.54
C VAL A 20 7.29 -18.25 19.14
N THR A 21 6.45 -18.63 18.19
CA THR A 21 6.49 -17.90 16.91
C THR A 21 5.22 -17.07 16.80
N ALA A 22 5.26 -15.85 17.34
CA ALA A 22 4.28 -14.84 16.95
C ALA A 22 4.58 -14.54 15.48
N TRP A 23 3.68 -14.95 14.59
CA TRP A 23 3.75 -14.49 13.20
C TRP A 23 3.53 -12.99 13.24
N ALA A 24 4.55 -12.22 12.90
CA ALA A 24 4.39 -10.78 12.75
C ALA A 24 3.27 -10.54 11.74
N ALA A 25 2.31 -9.69 12.11
CA ALA A 25 1.23 -9.34 11.20
C ALA A 25 1.85 -8.64 9.97
N VAL A 26 1.81 -9.32 8.83
CA VAL A 26 2.25 -8.73 7.56
C VAL A 26 1.32 -7.57 7.24
N GLY A 27 1.89 -6.45 6.76
CA GLY A 27 1.09 -5.33 6.27
C GLY A 27 0.14 -5.78 5.15
N THR A 28 -0.89 -4.98 4.88
CA THR A 28 -1.88 -5.26 3.85
C THR A 28 -1.93 -4.11 2.86
N ASN A 29 -2.27 -4.45 1.60
CA ASN A 29 -2.58 -3.48 0.57
C ASN A 29 -3.63 -4.10 -0.35
N VAL A 30 -4.88 -3.70 -0.17
CA VAL A 30 -6.05 -4.30 -0.82
C VAL A 30 -6.53 -3.38 -1.94
N VAL A 31 -6.72 -3.95 -3.13
CA VAL A 31 -7.20 -3.23 -4.31
C VAL A 31 -8.69 -3.49 -4.52
N SER A 32 -9.45 -2.42 -4.75
CA SER A 32 -10.88 -2.48 -5.05
C SER A 32 -11.23 -1.60 -6.25
N TYR A 33 -12.36 -1.90 -6.89
CA TYR A 33 -12.82 -1.26 -8.12
C TYR A 33 -14.25 -0.80 -7.95
N ALA A 34 -14.57 0.37 -8.50
CA ALA A 34 -15.93 0.87 -8.55
C ALA A 34 -16.15 1.69 -9.81
N ASN A 35 -17.41 1.76 -10.26
CA ASN A 35 -17.83 2.71 -11.28
C ASN A 35 -18.41 3.93 -10.58
N VAL A 36 -18.00 5.12 -10.99
CA VAL A 36 -18.58 6.38 -10.51
C VAL A 36 -19.84 6.69 -11.33
N ASN A 37 -19.73 6.54 -12.65
CA ASN A 37 -20.81 6.66 -13.62
C ASN A 37 -20.44 5.83 -14.86
N ASP A 38 -21.16 6.01 -15.98
CA ASP A 38 -20.94 5.25 -17.21
C ASP A 38 -19.58 5.48 -17.87
N GLU A 39 -18.93 6.61 -17.62
CA GLU A 39 -17.67 7.01 -18.26
C GLU A 39 -16.46 6.87 -17.33
N VAL A 40 -16.64 7.07 -16.03
CA VAL A 40 -15.58 7.17 -15.03
C VAL A 40 -15.63 6.00 -14.06
N SER A 41 -14.47 5.41 -13.82
CA SER A 41 -14.27 4.37 -12.82
C SER A 41 -13.09 4.70 -11.91
N THR A 42 -13.02 4.00 -10.78
CA THR A 42 -11.97 4.15 -9.79
C THR A 42 -11.29 2.84 -9.49
N ILE A 43 -9.99 2.92 -9.24
CA ILE A 43 -9.22 1.86 -8.59
C ILE A 43 -8.72 2.43 -7.26
N THR A 44 -8.96 1.70 -6.18
CA THR A 44 -8.62 2.14 -4.82
C THR A 44 -7.71 1.12 -4.15
N TRP A 45 -6.54 1.56 -3.73
CA TRP A 45 -5.62 0.85 -2.86
C TRP A 45 -5.86 1.31 -1.42
N THR A 46 -6.17 0.38 -0.54
CA THR A 46 -6.31 0.61 0.91
C THR A 46 -5.25 -0.20 1.62
N TRP A 47 -4.38 0.45 2.39
CA TRP A 47 -3.28 -0.23 3.06
C TRP A 47 -3.35 -0.12 4.58
N THR A 48 -2.66 -1.07 5.21
CA THR A 48 -2.24 -1.03 6.61
C THR A 48 -0.78 -1.48 6.67
N ALA A 49 0.10 -0.65 7.21
CA ALA A 49 1.50 -0.99 7.38
C ALA A 49 1.67 -2.12 8.40
N ASN A 50 2.73 -2.89 8.22
CA ASN A 50 3.14 -3.91 9.16
C ASN A 50 3.35 -3.29 10.56
N SER A 51 2.84 -3.97 11.59
CA SER A 51 2.93 -3.50 12.98
C SER A 51 4.34 -3.58 13.57
N ALA A 52 5.25 -4.33 12.94
CA ALA A 52 6.60 -4.58 13.43
C ALA A 52 7.65 -3.67 12.77
N ASP A 53 7.51 -3.36 11.48
CA ASP A 53 8.55 -2.68 10.68
C ASP A 53 8.03 -1.51 9.82
N ALA A 54 6.77 -1.11 9.97
CA ALA A 54 6.13 -0.02 9.22
C ALA A 54 6.11 -0.20 7.68
N THR A 55 6.41 -1.39 7.16
CA THR A 55 6.38 -1.61 5.71
C THR A 55 4.96 -1.81 5.18
N VAL A 56 4.70 -1.35 3.96
CA VAL A 56 3.46 -1.61 3.23
C VAL A 56 3.80 -2.48 2.01
N PRO A 57 3.18 -3.65 1.82
CA PRO A 57 3.43 -4.45 0.63
C PRO A 57 2.94 -3.72 -0.63
N SER A 58 3.66 -3.88 -1.74
CA SER A 58 3.17 -3.42 -3.03
C SER A 58 1.95 -4.22 -3.49
N ALA A 59 1.05 -3.58 -4.23
CA ALA A 59 -0.12 -4.25 -4.77
C ALA A 59 -0.42 -3.78 -6.20
N ALA A 60 -0.56 -4.75 -7.09
CA ALA A 60 -0.94 -4.52 -8.48
C ALA A 60 -2.46 -4.52 -8.63
N SER A 61 -2.98 -3.62 -9.47
CA SER A 61 -4.35 -3.72 -9.97
C SER A 61 -4.49 -4.90 -10.94
N SER A 62 -5.72 -5.29 -11.20
CA SER A 62 -6.11 -6.02 -12.40
C SER A 62 -5.81 -5.16 -13.63
N SER A 63 -5.59 -5.83 -14.76
CA SER A 63 -5.35 -5.13 -16.02
C SER A 63 -6.58 -4.32 -16.43
N PHE A 64 -6.38 -3.08 -16.85
CA PHE A 64 -7.44 -2.21 -17.36
C PHE A 64 -6.95 -1.36 -18.52
N LYS A 65 -7.90 -0.79 -19.25
CA LYS A 65 -7.66 0.12 -20.36
C LYS A 65 -8.42 1.42 -20.17
N GLY A 66 -7.72 2.55 -20.19
CA GLY A 66 -8.35 3.84 -19.96
C GLY A 66 -7.38 4.99 -19.81
N TRP A 67 -7.92 6.18 -19.57
CA TRP A 67 -7.14 7.40 -19.35
C TRP A 67 -7.24 7.81 -17.89
N VAL A 68 -6.17 7.59 -17.12
CA VAL A 68 -6.08 8.04 -15.72
C VAL A 68 -5.91 9.56 -15.72
N PHE A 69 -6.73 10.28 -14.96
CA PHE A 69 -6.72 11.75 -14.97
C PHE A 69 -6.54 12.39 -13.59
N MET A 70 -6.73 11.63 -12.50
CA MET A 70 -6.57 12.15 -11.14
C MET A 70 -6.28 11.02 -10.16
N ALA A 71 -5.54 11.34 -9.10
CA ALA A 71 -5.46 10.57 -7.87
C ALA A 71 -5.89 11.41 -6.67
N THR A 72 -6.46 10.74 -5.67
CA THR A 72 -6.69 11.25 -4.32
C THR A 72 -5.94 10.38 -3.34
N THR A 73 -5.26 11.01 -2.39
CA THR A 73 -4.61 10.33 -1.27
C THR A 73 -5.26 10.78 0.03
N ASP A 74 -5.54 9.84 0.93
CA ASP A 74 -5.99 10.09 2.30
C ASP A 74 -5.07 9.32 3.25
N PRO A 75 -4.38 9.99 4.20
CA PRO A 75 -3.49 9.33 5.15
C PRO A 75 -4.23 8.51 6.23
N GLY A 76 -5.56 8.58 6.33
CA GLY A 76 -6.31 7.89 7.38
C GLY A 76 -6.00 8.41 8.80
N THR A 77 -6.49 7.69 9.81
CA THR A 77 -6.37 8.15 11.21
C THR A 77 -5.03 7.79 11.85
N VAL A 78 -4.58 6.54 11.69
CA VAL A 78 -3.20 6.16 12.02
C VAL A 78 -2.41 6.45 10.76
N SER A 79 -1.95 7.69 10.61
CA SER A 79 -1.33 8.13 9.37
C SER A 79 0.13 7.68 9.26
N PRO A 80 0.67 7.57 8.03
CA PRO A 80 2.11 7.68 7.85
C PRO A 80 2.62 9.03 8.38
N GLN A 81 3.93 9.16 8.59
CA GLN A 81 4.55 10.45 8.90
C GLN A 81 4.55 11.37 7.68
N ASP A 82 4.68 12.68 7.90
CA ASP A 82 4.75 13.64 6.81
C ASP A 82 5.88 13.32 5.83
N ASN A 83 5.61 13.61 4.56
CA ASN A 83 6.49 13.38 3.43
C ASN A 83 6.72 11.89 3.09
N TYR A 84 5.75 11.03 3.36
CA TYR A 84 5.74 9.69 2.76
C TYR A 84 5.48 9.77 1.26
N ASP A 85 5.97 8.78 0.52
CA ASP A 85 5.91 8.79 -0.94
C ASP A 85 5.04 7.65 -1.46
N ILE A 86 4.28 7.93 -2.50
CA ILE A 86 3.53 6.93 -3.25
C ILE A 86 4.00 7.00 -4.70
N VAL A 87 4.26 5.83 -5.29
CA VAL A 87 4.53 5.69 -6.72
C VAL A 87 3.50 4.73 -7.32
N LEU A 88 3.04 5.02 -8.54
CA LEU A 88 2.12 4.16 -9.27
C LEU A 88 2.74 3.78 -10.61
N ASN A 89 3.39 2.61 -10.63
CA ASN A 89 4.14 2.14 -11.79
C ASN A 89 3.25 1.38 -12.76
N ASP A 90 3.41 1.64 -14.06
CA ASP A 90 2.82 0.81 -15.11
C ASP A 90 3.64 -0.48 -15.35
N ALA A 91 3.21 -1.26 -16.35
CA ALA A 91 3.85 -2.52 -16.72
C ALA A 91 5.31 -2.36 -17.20
N ASP A 92 5.70 -1.16 -17.62
CA ASP A 92 7.06 -0.81 -18.04
C ASP A 92 7.89 -0.22 -16.88
N ALA A 93 7.37 -0.32 -15.65
CA ALA A 93 7.95 0.24 -14.42
C ALA A 93 8.11 1.77 -14.43
N VAL A 94 7.29 2.47 -15.22
CA VAL A 94 7.28 3.94 -15.25
C VAL A 94 6.22 4.47 -14.29
N ASP A 95 6.62 5.43 -13.44
CA ASP A 95 5.66 6.17 -12.60
C ASP A 95 4.72 7.01 -13.47
N ILE A 96 3.43 6.71 -13.42
CA ILE A 96 2.44 7.38 -14.25
C ILE A 96 2.15 8.80 -13.76
N PHE A 97 2.48 9.12 -12.50
CA PHE A 97 2.32 10.46 -11.93
C PHE A 97 3.59 11.31 -11.99
N GLY A 98 4.74 10.76 -12.38
CA GLY A 98 5.99 11.53 -12.51
C GLY A 98 6.39 12.27 -11.24
N ALA A 99 6.34 11.57 -10.10
CA ALA A 99 6.62 12.04 -8.74
C ALA A 99 5.59 13.00 -8.13
N GLU A 100 4.46 13.26 -8.79
CA GLU A 100 3.39 14.10 -8.23
C GLU A 100 2.63 13.43 -7.08
N LEU A 101 2.95 12.16 -6.78
CA LEU A 101 2.48 11.41 -5.61
C LEU A 101 3.48 11.36 -4.44
N ASN A 102 4.61 12.06 -4.54
CA ASN A 102 5.62 12.16 -3.47
C ASN A 102 5.30 13.23 -2.43
N ASN A 103 5.90 13.15 -1.25
CA ASN A 103 5.74 14.10 -0.15
C ASN A 103 4.26 14.29 0.27
N ARG A 104 3.56 13.19 0.55
CA ARG A 104 2.19 13.21 1.03
C ARG A 104 2.11 13.68 2.48
N SER A 105 0.99 14.31 2.84
CA SER A 105 0.75 14.79 4.19
C SER A 105 0.20 13.69 5.09
N ALA A 106 0.64 13.67 6.34
CA ALA A 106 0.10 12.86 7.41
C ALA A 106 -1.30 13.28 7.86
N THR A 107 -1.75 14.50 7.53
CA THR A 107 -2.96 15.09 8.13
C THR A 107 -4.01 15.55 7.12
N VAL A 108 -3.62 15.86 5.88
CA VAL A 108 -4.57 16.36 4.87
C VAL A 108 -4.66 15.43 3.68
N SER A 109 -5.89 15.23 3.20
CA SER A 109 -6.11 14.57 1.91
C SER A 109 -5.61 15.47 0.78
N GLN A 110 -5.03 14.86 -0.25
CA GLN A 110 -4.39 15.58 -1.36
C GLN A 110 -4.80 15.01 -2.71
N HIS A 111 -4.76 15.86 -3.73
CA HIS A 111 -4.97 15.48 -5.12
C HIS A 111 -3.65 15.51 -5.88
N ALA A 112 -3.53 14.65 -6.89
CA ALA A 112 -2.47 14.72 -7.89
C ALA A 112 -3.07 14.47 -9.28
N ILE A 113 -2.47 15.09 -10.30
CA ILE A 113 -2.79 14.88 -11.71
C ILE A 113 -1.56 14.26 -12.37
N PRO A 114 -1.71 13.30 -13.30
CA PRO A 114 -0.55 12.70 -13.95
C PRO A 114 0.30 13.75 -14.69
N LYS A 115 1.62 13.62 -14.56
CA LYS A 115 2.60 14.46 -15.23
C LYS A 115 3.05 13.83 -16.54
N ILE A 116 3.03 14.62 -17.61
CA ILE A 116 3.46 14.22 -18.96
C ILE A 116 4.72 15.02 -19.30
N GLY A 117 5.89 14.40 -19.13
CA GLY A 117 7.17 15.08 -19.30
C GLY A 117 7.54 15.98 -18.12
N SER A 118 8.36 17.01 -18.36
CA SER A 118 8.95 17.82 -17.28
C SER A 118 8.00 18.88 -16.70
N SER A 119 7.06 19.41 -17.50
CA SER A 119 6.29 20.60 -17.13
C SER A 119 4.80 20.53 -17.49
N TYR A 120 4.33 19.44 -18.10
CA TYR A 120 2.92 19.32 -18.52
C TYR A 120 2.17 18.32 -17.66
N TYR A 121 0.88 18.55 -17.52
CA TYR A 121 -0.06 17.70 -16.79
C TYR A 121 -1.18 17.30 -17.72
N GLY A 122 -1.69 16.09 -17.55
CA GLY A 122 -2.83 15.62 -18.33
C GLY A 122 -3.10 14.15 -18.13
N PRO A 123 -4.19 13.63 -18.71
CA PRO A 123 -4.52 12.22 -18.58
C PRO A 123 -3.44 11.33 -19.23
N ARG A 124 -3.14 10.20 -18.59
CA ARG A 124 -2.21 9.19 -19.14
C ARG A 124 -2.98 7.94 -19.54
N PHE A 125 -2.75 7.48 -20.77
CA PHE A 125 -3.34 6.24 -21.26
C PHE A 125 -2.64 5.03 -20.64
N ILE A 126 -3.42 4.12 -20.07
CA ILE A 126 -2.97 2.86 -19.50
C ILE A 126 -3.63 1.72 -20.26
N ASN A 127 -2.84 0.68 -20.53
CA ASN A 127 -3.30 -0.60 -21.08
C ASN A 127 -2.52 -1.72 -20.38
N GLY A 128 -2.93 -2.03 -19.15
CA GLY A 128 -2.17 -2.94 -18.29
C GLY A 128 -2.54 -2.79 -16.83
N THR A 129 -1.66 -3.29 -15.97
CA THR A 129 -1.77 -3.15 -14.51
C THR A 129 -1.07 -1.87 -14.03
N LEU A 130 -1.48 -1.39 -12.86
CA LEU A 130 -0.74 -0.39 -12.11
C LEU A 130 -0.34 -0.97 -10.76
N THR A 131 0.92 -0.81 -10.39
CA THR A 131 1.47 -1.29 -9.12
C THR A 131 1.73 -0.12 -8.19
N MET A 132 1.01 -0.09 -7.07
CA MET A 132 1.21 0.92 -6.03
C MET A 132 2.36 0.49 -5.12
N VAL A 133 3.27 1.42 -4.87
CA VAL A 133 4.39 1.28 -3.94
C VAL A 133 4.37 2.47 -3.00
N LEU A 134 4.47 2.19 -1.69
CA LEU A 134 4.62 3.21 -0.67
C LEU A 134 6.03 3.13 -0.09
N THR A 135 6.72 4.26 -0.05
CA THR A 135 8.04 4.37 0.59
C THR A 135 8.03 5.49 1.60
N ASN A 136 9.09 5.54 2.42
CA ASN A 136 9.23 6.53 3.48
C ASN A 136 8.02 6.51 4.43
N ASN A 137 7.58 5.34 4.88
CA ASN A 137 6.75 5.20 6.08
C ASN A 137 7.59 4.63 7.23
N ASN A 138 7.46 5.20 8.42
CA ASN A 138 8.09 4.74 9.65
C ASN A 138 7.07 4.59 10.81
N VAL A 139 5.77 4.73 10.51
CA VAL A 139 4.69 4.55 11.48
C VAL A 139 4.13 3.14 11.37
N ASN A 140 4.28 2.36 12.43
CA ASN A 140 3.72 1.01 12.53
C ASN A 140 2.20 1.06 12.45
N SER A 141 1.61 0.13 11.71
CA SER A 141 0.15 0.05 11.52
C SER A 141 -0.49 1.30 10.90
N ALA A 142 0.31 2.14 10.23
CA ALA A 142 -0.21 3.25 9.44
C ALA A 142 -1.18 2.78 8.36
N THR A 143 -2.32 3.43 8.26
CA THR A 143 -3.36 3.18 7.27
C THR A 143 -3.33 4.22 6.17
N GLY A 144 -4.09 4.00 5.11
CA GLY A 144 -4.38 5.07 4.16
C GLY A 144 -5.01 4.55 2.88
N ILE A 145 -5.37 5.50 2.02
CA ILE A 145 -6.07 5.23 0.77
C ILE A 145 -5.40 6.01 -0.36
N LEU A 146 -5.17 5.33 -1.49
CA LEU A 146 -4.89 5.94 -2.78
C LEU A 146 -6.01 5.52 -3.71
N LYS A 147 -6.68 6.50 -4.32
CA LYS A 147 -7.74 6.25 -5.29
C LYS A 147 -7.44 7.01 -6.56
N ILE A 148 -7.41 6.31 -7.68
CA ILE A 148 -7.33 6.94 -9.01
C ILE A 148 -8.70 6.99 -9.66
N TYR A 149 -8.85 7.95 -10.56
CA TYR A 149 -10.01 8.10 -11.43
C TYR A 149 -9.55 8.01 -12.88
N TYR A 150 -10.28 7.25 -13.69
CA TYR A 150 -9.96 7.07 -15.09
C TYR A 150 -11.21 6.99 -15.97
N TYR A 151 -11.09 7.50 -17.19
CA TYR A 151 -12.09 7.28 -18.23
C TYR A 151 -11.95 5.85 -18.76
N ARG A 152 -13.04 5.10 -18.74
CA ARG A 152 -13.09 3.76 -19.33
C ARG A 152 -12.99 3.88 -20.84
N LYS A 153 -12.12 3.07 -21.45
CA LYS A 153 -12.17 2.85 -22.89
C LYS A 153 -13.02 1.61 -23.14
N HIS A 154 -14.13 1.79 -23.85
CA HIS A 154 -14.96 0.69 -24.36
C HIS A 154 -14.15 -0.19 -25.33
#